data_AF-A0A1F8A537-F1
#
_entry.id   AF-A0A1F8A537-F1
#
_cell.length_a   1.000
_cell.length_b   1.000
_cell.length_c   1.000
_cell.angle_alpha   90.00
_cell.angle_beta   90.00
_cell.angle_gamma   90.00
#
_symmetry.space_group_name_H-M   'P 1'
#
loop_
_entity.id
_entity.type
_entity.pdbx_description
1 polymer ?
#
loop_
_entity_poly.entity_id
_entity_poly.type
_entity_poly.pdbx_seq_one_letter_code
_entity_poly.pdbx_strand_id
1 'polypeptide(L)'
;MTTGIDHLPEKYDDLPNTRQYWPAAAGSPEEGLGMLRILTPEIVADAARTQIQTGLRVCLNWDLEQLDTPVCPGRPINSPAGFRRKPFEHRIKWVAPGIAFDDEYHFNPQQSSQWDGLRHHSAPAPTLEDQARRVFYGGTTAEEIQDSNSSRIGIGYWAKKGIAGRGVLIDYLSWAEKKGITVNGLSQHVVPLDDVLAIARECNIEFQRGDIFFLRVGLTKTWYSMSDAQKQEYSQQTVPKHAGLEQSENVLRFMWDNHFAAVASDAVSFEVFPALKPEFDLHHHMLAGWGLPIGEMFDLEELAETCKQLGRWTFFISSSPLNCARGVSSPPNLSIRADTIRDLLPGASSIMTWKTIALILAVINLKNLPFVWHSNSTYFSDLDISRTALVTRLYTPGLRVVSKELDVELGDAARREGKKPPAHKNMYVALGSVFCSFKREIKPFELYEIETKVIAWDQKWMYVLSFFLRPAKAGGKRSLFATAVSKYVVKKGRLTVPPERVLRASGFLPQRPEGDVLVADSSVEGSGVGTPAGEGITATAGVDGALVREVLKVSEGDIPETKLEEEKKANSESWSMVEWTWEMIEEERRRGLEVVAGYINMDTKLHDEWER
;
A
#
# COMPACT_ATOMS: atom_id res chain seq x y z
N MET A 1 -9.00 -1.11 25.80
CA MET A 1 -10.43 -0.78 25.80
C MET A 1 -11.11 -1.82 24.94
N THR A 2 -11.92 -2.69 25.53
CA THR A 2 -12.69 -3.74 24.84
C THR A 2 -13.63 -3.08 23.85
N THR A 3 -13.35 -3.26 22.56
CA THR A 3 -14.15 -2.73 21.45
C THR A 3 -15.53 -3.38 21.46
N GLY A 4 -16.62 -2.62 21.29
CA GLY A 4 -18.01 -3.11 21.30
C GLY A 4 -18.42 -4.07 20.17
N ILE A 5 -17.46 -4.78 19.56
CA ILE A 5 -17.64 -5.82 18.55
C ILE A 5 -17.90 -7.19 19.20
N ASP A 6 -17.44 -7.40 20.43
CA ASP A 6 -17.52 -8.71 21.12
C ASP A 6 -18.95 -9.09 21.55
N HIS A 7 -19.92 -8.17 21.44
CA HIS A 7 -21.30 -8.34 21.89
C HIS A 7 -22.35 -8.01 20.80
N LEU A 8 -22.07 -8.34 19.55
CA LEU A 8 -23.09 -8.31 18.49
C LEU A 8 -24.10 -9.45 18.71
N PRO A 9 -25.43 -9.18 18.67
CA PRO A 9 -26.46 -10.22 18.67
C PRO A 9 -26.17 -11.27 17.59
N GLU A 10 -26.13 -12.54 17.99
CA GLU A 10 -25.71 -13.63 17.10
C GLU A 10 -26.70 -13.86 15.96
N LYS A 11 -28.00 -13.72 16.26
CA LYS A 11 -29.08 -13.89 15.29
C LYS A 11 -29.92 -12.64 15.15
N TYR A 12 -30.58 -12.53 14.00
CA TYR A 12 -31.51 -11.45 13.68
C TYR A 12 -32.65 -11.38 14.70
N ASP A 13 -33.13 -12.52 15.20
CA ASP A 13 -34.18 -12.56 16.23
C ASP A 13 -33.70 -12.11 17.60
N ASP A 14 -32.38 -12.05 17.83
CA ASP A 14 -31.79 -11.55 19.08
C ASP A 14 -31.70 -10.02 19.08
N LEU A 15 -32.02 -9.35 17.97
CA LEU A 15 -32.02 -7.90 17.87
C LEU A 15 -33.09 -7.29 18.77
N PRO A 16 -32.76 -6.30 19.63
CA PRO A 16 -33.76 -5.58 20.41
C PRO A 16 -34.74 -4.81 19.52
N ASN A 17 -34.29 -4.42 18.32
CA ASN A 17 -35.11 -3.85 17.27
C ASN A 17 -34.55 -4.29 15.92
N THR A 18 -35.30 -5.09 15.17
CA THR A 18 -34.86 -5.63 13.88
C THR A 18 -34.62 -4.55 12.82
N ARG A 19 -35.22 -3.36 12.96
CA ARG A 19 -35.04 -2.23 12.04
C ARG A 19 -33.81 -1.36 12.35
N GLN A 20 -33.29 -1.41 13.58
CA GLN A 20 -32.21 -0.51 13.99
C GLN A 20 -31.34 -1.12 15.09
N TYR A 21 -30.03 -1.06 14.90
CA TYR A 21 -29.04 -1.47 15.89
C TYR A 21 -27.83 -0.55 15.87
N TRP A 22 -27.76 0.34 16.86
CA TRP A 22 -26.71 1.37 16.98
C TRP A 22 -25.95 1.20 18.29
N PRO A 23 -24.96 0.29 18.36
CA PRO A 23 -24.29 -0.07 19.61
C PRO A 23 -23.20 0.93 20.03
N ALA A 24 -22.78 1.81 19.13
CA ALA A 24 -21.70 2.75 19.36
C ALA A 24 -22.24 4.12 19.81
N ALA A 25 -21.46 4.82 20.63
CA ALA A 25 -21.82 6.16 21.09
C ALA A 25 -21.81 7.17 19.93
N ALA A 26 -22.73 8.13 19.96
CA ALA A 26 -22.79 9.21 18.98
C ALA A 26 -21.47 9.98 18.88
N GLY A 27 -20.98 10.20 17.66
CA GLY A 27 -19.74 10.89 17.34
C GLY A 27 -18.47 10.06 17.52
N SER A 28 -18.57 8.80 17.96
CA SER A 28 -17.40 7.93 18.11
C SER A 28 -16.84 7.43 16.77
N PRO A 29 -15.54 7.08 16.70
CA PRO A 29 -14.97 6.39 15.54
C PRO A 29 -15.70 5.09 15.19
N GLU A 30 -16.19 4.36 16.20
CA GLU A 30 -16.92 3.11 16.04
C GLU A 30 -18.31 3.32 15.41
N GLU A 31 -19.00 4.41 15.76
CA GLU A 31 -20.23 4.82 15.08
C GLU A 31 -19.92 5.14 13.60
N GLY A 32 -18.85 5.90 13.35
CA GLY A 32 -18.43 6.24 12.00
C GLY A 32 -18.10 5.04 11.11
N LEU A 33 -17.67 3.91 11.68
CA LEU A 33 -17.36 2.69 10.93
C LEU A 33 -18.59 1.83 10.59
N GLY A 34 -19.71 1.98 11.30
CA GLY A 34 -20.84 1.07 11.13
C GLY A 34 -20.39 -0.39 11.31
N MET A 35 -20.84 -1.31 10.46
CA MET A 35 -20.49 -2.73 10.49
C MET A 35 -19.04 -3.02 10.08
N LEU A 36 -18.33 -2.08 9.45
CA LEU A 36 -16.90 -2.25 9.12
C LEU A 36 -16.02 -2.43 10.37
N ARG A 37 -16.53 -2.07 11.55
CA ARG A 37 -15.87 -2.39 12.83
C ARG A 37 -15.62 -3.89 13.01
N ILE A 38 -16.41 -4.77 12.39
CA ILE A 38 -16.22 -6.23 12.42
C ILE A 38 -14.88 -6.64 11.79
N LEU A 39 -14.33 -5.86 10.87
CA LEU A 39 -13.02 -6.09 10.26
C LEU A 39 -11.89 -5.76 11.25
N THR A 40 -11.71 -6.63 12.25
CA THR A 40 -10.62 -6.54 13.22
C THR A 40 -9.27 -6.83 12.56
N PRO A 41 -8.14 -6.39 13.14
CA PRO A 41 -6.82 -6.74 12.62
C PRO A 41 -6.63 -8.24 12.40
N GLU A 42 -7.19 -9.09 13.26
CA GLU A 42 -7.11 -10.55 13.17
C GLU A 42 -7.90 -11.08 11.97
N ILE A 43 -9.13 -10.61 11.75
CA ILE A 43 -9.97 -11.01 10.60
C ILE A 43 -9.32 -10.57 9.29
N VAL A 44 -8.79 -9.34 9.22
CA VAL A 44 -8.14 -8.82 8.01
C VAL A 44 -6.84 -9.57 7.72
N ALA A 45 -6.03 -9.85 8.76
CA ALA A 45 -4.80 -10.63 8.61
C ALA A 45 -5.09 -12.07 8.17
N ASP A 46 -6.14 -12.69 8.72
CA ASP A 46 -6.56 -14.02 8.34
C ASP A 46 -7.04 -14.06 6.87
N ALA A 47 -7.88 -13.11 6.46
CA ALA A 47 -8.31 -12.96 5.08
C ALA A 47 -7.11 -12.81 4.13
N ALA A 48 -6.13 -11.96 4.47
CA ALA A 48 -4.93 -11.79 3.65
C ALA A 48 -4.13 -13.09 3.55
N ARG A 49 -3.89 -13.76 4.69
CA ARG A 49 -3.12 -15.01 4.77
C ARG A 49 -3.78 -16.16 4.02
N THR A 50 -5.11 -16.26 4.09
CA THR A 50 -5.87 -17.40 3.56
C THR A 50 -6.25 -17.20 2.09
N GLN A 51 -6.52 -15.97 1.66
CA GLN A 51 -7.06 -15.73 0.33
C GLN A 51 -6.01 -15.28 -0.71
N ILE A 52 -4.91 -14.64 -0.29
CA ILE A 52 -3.83 -14.21 -1.20
C ILE A 52 -2.90 -15.40 -1.49
N GLN A 53 -3.32 -16.28 -2.41
CA GLN A 53 -2.58 -17.50 -2.77
C GLN A 53 -1.86 -17.42 -4.12
N THR A 54 -2.49 -16.77 -5.10
CA THR A 54 -2.00 -16.70 -6.48
C THR A 54 -1.39 -15.35 -6.83
N GLY A 55 -1.75 -14.32 -6.08
CA GLY A 55 -1.39 -12.94 -6.38
C GLY A 55 -2.00 -12.43 -7.68
N LEU A 56 -3.17 -12.90 -8.12
CA LEU A 56 -3.92 -12.33 -9.26
C LEU A 56 -4.71 -11.08 -8.81
N ARG A 57 -4.77 -10.03 -9.65
CA ARG A 57 -5.70 -8.89 -9.48
C ARG A 57 -6.89 -8.99 -10.40
N VAL A 58 -8.01 -8.48 -9.91
CA VAL A 58 -9.10 -7.97 -10.72
C VAL A 58 -9.45 -6.56 -10.20
N CYS A 59 -9.64 -5.61 -11.12
CA CYS A 59 -10.23 -4.32 -10.80
C CYS A 59 -11.75 -4.47 -10.86
N LEU A 60 -12.48 -4.05 -9.83
CA LEU A 60 -13.95 -4.08 -9.86
C LEU A 60 -14.55 -2.67 -10.02
N ASN A 61 -13.73 -1.70 -10.39
CA ASN A 61 -14.22 -0.37 -10.74
C ASN A 61 -14.74 -0.40 -12.16
N TRP A 62 -16.03 -0.11 -12.30
CA TRP A 62 -16.63 0.24 -13.56
C TRP A 62 -16.13 1.62 -13.99
N ASP A 63 -16.00 1.81 -15.30
CA ASP A 63 -15.46 3.03 -15.86
C ASP A 63 -16.37 4.23 -15.49
N LEU A 64 -15.74 5.37 -15.13
CA LEU A 64 -16.41 6.56 -14.60
C LEU A 64 -17.32 7.25 -15.63
N GLU A 65 -17.11 6.99 -16.92
CA GLU A 65 -17.87 7.57 -18.04
C GLU A 65 -19.05 6.69 -18.48
N GLN A 66 -19.19 5.46 -17.95
CA GLN A 66 -20.13 4.48 -18.52
C GLN A 66 -21.58 4.89 -18.46
N LEU A 67 -22.01 5.58 -17.40
CA LEU A 67 -23.36 6.12 -17.27
C LEU A 67 -23.54 7.47 -17.97
N ASP A 68 -22.47 8.08 -18.47
CA ASP A 68 -22.54 9.28 -19.29
C ASP A 68 -22.72 8.89 -20.75
N THR A 69 -23.97 8.64 -21.14
CA THR A 69 -24.30 8.36 -22.54
C THR A 69 -23.82 9.49 -23.45
N PRO A 70 -23.06 9.21 -24.53
CA PRO A 70 -22.56 10.26 -25.42
C PRO A 70 -23.73 11.03 -26.03
N VAL A 71 -23.76 12.33 -25.78
CA VAL A 71 -24.67 13.26 -26.45
C VAL A 71 -24.14 13.45 -27.88
N CYS A 72 -25.01 13.24 -28.87
CA CYS A 72 -24.75 13.63 -30.26
C CYS A 72 -24.09 15.03 -30.33
N PRO A 73 -23.07 15.24 -31.20
CA PRO A 73 -22.44 16.55 -31.32
C PRO A 73 -23.48 17.66 -31.58
N GLY A 74 -23.53 18.67 -30.71
CA GLY A 74 -24.34 19.89 -30.92
C GLY A 74 -25.63 20.04 -30.09
N ARG A 75 -25.93 19.16 -29.13
CA ARG A 75 -27.00 19.41 -28.12
C ARG A 75 -26.40 19.77 -26.75
N PRO A 76 -27.05 20.66 -25.96
CA PRO A 76 -26.61 20.97 -24.61
C PRO A 76 -26.54 19.70 -23.75
N ILE A 77 -25.47 19.60 -22.95
CA ILE A 77 -25.25 18.56 -21.93
C ILE A 77 -26.35 18.70 -20.88
N ASN A 78 -27.46 18.01 -21.07
CA ASN A 78 -28.52 17.84 -20.06
C ASN A 78 -29.04 16.38 -20.13
N SER A 79 -28.15 15.38 -20.28
CA SER A 79 -28.59 13.98 -20.36
C SER A 79 -28.97 13.46 -18.97
N PRO A 80 -30.17 12.86 -18.76
CA PRO A 80 -30.62 12.30 -17.50
C PRO A 80 -30.03 10.91 -17.18
N ALA A 81 -29.06 10.41 -17.95
CA ALA A 81 -28.55 9.03 -17.88
C ALA A 81 -27.94 8.63 -16.54
N GLY A 82 -27.35 9.58 -15.80
CA GLY A 82 -26.89 9.37 -14.44
C GLY A 82 -27.98 9.56 -13.38
N PHE A 83 -29.23 9.17 -13.59
CA PHE A 83 -30.32 9.36 -12.61
C PHE A 83 -30.55 10.84 -12.21
N ARG A 84 -30.48 11.75 -13.18
CA ARG A 84 -30.51 13.23 -12.97
C ARG A 84 -29.32 13.77 -12.16
N ARG A 85 -28.23 13.01 -12.01
CA ARG A 85 -26.95 13.50 -11.47
C ARG A 85 -26.21 14.31 -12.53
N LYS A 86 -25.30 15.19 -12.08
CA LYS A 86 -24.45 15.97 -12.99
C LYS A 86 -23.47 15.00 -13.68
N PRO A 87 -23.29 15.08 -15.02
CA PRO A 87 -22.35 14.23 -15.75
C PRO A 87 -20.90 14.34 -15.26
N PHE A 88 -20.09 13.31 -15.51
CA PHE A 88 -18.64 13.35 -15.40
C PHE A 88 -18.07 14.46 -16.29
N GLU A 89 -17.14 15.21 -15.74
CA GLU A 89 -16.35 16.18 -16.48
C GLU A 89 -14.87 15.93 -16.14
N HIS A 90 -14.09 15.63 -17.17
CA HIS A 90 -12.63 15.47 -17.08
C HIS A 90 -11.95 16.50 -17.97
N ARG A 91 -11.04 17.27 -17.37
CA ARG A 91 -10.26 18.29 -18.07
C ARG A 91 -8.78 18.09 -17.83
N ILE A 92 -8.06 17.86 -18.92
CA ILE A 92 -6.60 17.84 -18.93
C ILE A 92 -6.11 19.27 -19.17
N LYS A 93 -5.22 19.78 -18.31
CA LYS A 93 -4.63 21.13 -18.43
C LYS A 93 -3.11 21.07 -18.39
N TRP A 94 -2.46 21.92 -19.17
CA TRP A 94 -1.02 22.11 -19.05
C TRP A 94 -0.70 22.76 -17.70
N VAL A 95 0.23 22.18 -16.97
CA VAL A 95 0.90 22.83 -15.84
C VAL A 95 2.08 23.65 -16.38
N ALA A 96 2.84 23.03 -17.29
CA ALA A 96 3.95 23.64 -18.01
C ALA A 96 3.94 23.13 -19.45
N PRO A 97 3.65 24.00 -20.45
CA PRO A 97 3.55 23.59 -21.85
C PRO A 97 4.78 22.83 -22.35
N GLY A 98 4.56 21.66 -22.93
CA GLY A 98 5.61 20.76 -23.42
C GLY A 98 6.32 19.94 -22.34
N ILE A 99 5.93 20.08 -21.06
CA ILE A 99 6.61 19.44 -19.91
C ILE A 99 5.64 18.57 -19.09
N ALA A 100 4.49 19.12 -18.67
CA ALA A 100 3.61 18.45 -17.71
C ALA A 100 2.13 18.84 -17.82
N PHE A 101 1.25 17.87 -17.54
CA PHE A 101 -0.19 18.00 -17.46
C PHE A 101 -0.72 17.68 -16.06
N ASP A 102 -1.83 18.31 -15.70
CA ASP A 102 -2.69 17.98 -14.56
C ASP A 102 -4.09 17.65 -15.06
N ASP A 103 -4.84 16.88 -14.26
CA ASP A 103 -6.25 16.57 -14.48
C ASP A 103 -7.15 17.29 -13.46
N GLU A 104 -8.30 17.77 -13.92
CA GLU A 104 -9.41 18.20 -13.08
C GLU A 104 -10.61 17.26 -13.32
N TYR A 105 -11.12 16.68 -12.24
CA TYR A 105 -12.31 15.83 -12.26
C TYR A 105 -13.46 16.53 -11.53
N HIS A 106 -14.62 16.58 -12.17
CA HIS A 106 -15.86 16.96 -11.52
C HIS A 106 -16.89 15.85 -11.74
N PHE A 107 -17.30 15.19 -10.67
CA PHE A 107 -18.17 14.02 -10.76
C PHE A 107 -19.03 13.84 -9.52
N ASN A 108 -20.16 13.15 -9.71
CA ASN A 108 -20.96 12.65 -8.61
C ASN A 108 -20.42 11.27 -8.20
N PRO A 109 -19.97 11.06 -6.94
CA PRO A 109 -19.43 9.78 -6.49
C PRO A 109 -20.39 8.59 -6.58
N GLN A 110 -21.68 8.84 -6.83
CA GLN A 110 -22.70 7.83 -7.08
C GLN A 110 -22.94 7.53 -8.57
N GLN A 111 -22.12 8.01 -9.51
CA GLN A 111 -22.38 7.83 -10.95
C GLN A 111 -21.64 6.66 -11.63
N SER A 112 -20.95 5.84 -10.86
CA SER A 112 -20.27 4.62 -11.33
C SER A 112 -20.15 3.65 -10.14
N SER A 113 -19.21 2.70 -10.14
CA SER A 113 -18.94 1.88 -8.95
C SER A 113 -18.81 2.77 -7.72
N GLN A 114 -19.46 2.40 -6.62
CA GLN A 114 -19.51 3.23 -5.42
C GLN A 114 -19.68 2.43 -4.14
N TRP A 115 -19.27 3.03 -3.03
CA TRP A 115 -19.74 2.68 -1.70
C TRP A 115 -20.69 3.75 -1.18
N ASP A 116 -21.90 3.34 -0.82
CA ASP A 116 -22.83 4.20 -0.11
C ASP A 116 -22.46 4.32 1.36
N GLY A 117 -22.16 5.55 1.76
CA GLY A 117 -21.86 5.91 3.13
C GLY A 117 -23.13 5.98 3.99
N LEU A 118 -22.95 5.98 5.30
CA LEU A 118 -24.04 6.02 6.28
C LEU A 118 -24.92 7.30 6.21
N ARG A 119 -24.47 8.31 5.45
CA ARG A 119 -25.19 9.56 5.16
C ARG A 119 -26.06 9.49 3.90
N HIS A 120 -25.99 8.41 3.12
CA HIS A 120 -26.61 8.34 1.80
C HIS A 120 -28.12 8.20 1.85
N HIS A 121 -28.62 7.27 2.66
CA HIS A 121 -30.03 6.96 2.75
C HIS A 121 -30.53 7.00 4.19
N SER A 122 -31.69 7.60 4.42
CA SER A 122 -32.36 7.65 5.72
C SER A 122 -33.38 6.51 5.83
N ALA A 123 -33.80 6.15 7.04
CA ALA A 123 -34.92 5.25 7.29
C ALA A 123 -36.06 5.95 8.05
N PRO A 124 -37.32 5.48 7.90
CA PRO A 124 -38.42 5.90 8.76
C PRO A 124 -38.14 5.62 10.23
N ALA A 125 -38.28 6.64 11.08
CA ALA A 125 -38.13 6.55 12.54
C ALA A 125 -39.24 7.38 13.22
N PRO A 126 -40.51 6.97 13.04
CA PRO A 126 -41.66 7.72 13.53
C PRO A 126 -41.62 7.83 15.06
N THR A 127 -42.09 8.98 15.55
CA THR A 127 -42.30 9.28 16.97
C THR A 127 -43.77 9.57 17.22
N LEU A 128 -44.19 9.67 18.48
CA LEU A 128 -45.56 10.08 18.79
C LEU A 128 -45.88 11.48 18.23
N GLU A 129 -44.91 12.40 18.23
CA GLU A 129 -45.08 13.76 17.72
C GLU A 129 -44.92 13.88 16.19
N ASP A 130 -44.07 13.06 15.57
CA ASP A 130 -43.78 13.10 14.14
C ASP A 130 -43.74 11.69 13.52
N GLN A 131 -44.85 11.33 12.86
CA GLN A 131 -45.01 10.06 12.15
C GLN A 131 -44.24 10.00 10.82
N ALA A 132 -43.83 11.14 10.27
CA ALA A 132 -43.08 11.21 9.01
C ALA A 132 -41.56 11.31 9.25
N ARG A 133 -41.12 11.37 10.51
CA ARG A 133 -39.72 11.50 10.89
C ARG A 133 -38.85 10.44 10.22
N ARG A 134 -37.71 10.89 9.70
CA ARG A 134 -36.65 10.05 9.14
C ARG A 134 -35.31 10.39 9.79
N VAL A 135 -34.46 9.38 9.93
CA VAL A 135 -33.10 9.53 10.45
C VAL A 135 -32.13 8.68 9.65
N PHE A 136 -30.86 9.06 9.70
CA PHE A 136 -29.76 8.27 9.19
C PHE A 136 -29.18 7.39 10.30
N TYR A 137 -28.12 6.64 10.01
CA TYR A 137 -27.47 5.77 10.98
C TYR A 137 -27.11 6.51 12.29
N GLY A 138 -27.26 5.82 13.43
CA GLY A 138 -27.01 6.39 14.76
C GLY A 138 -28.03 7.47 15.17
N GLY A 139 -29.17 7.57 14.47
CA GLY A 139 -30.16 8.62 14.71
C GLY A 139 -29.75 10.00 14.20
N THR A 140 -28.72 10.07 13.35
CA THR A 140 -28.21 11.33 12.78
C THR A 140 -29.30 12.02 11.96
N THR A 141 -29.45 13.34 12.12
CA THR A 141 -30.46 14.12 11.40
C THR A 141 -29.96 14.71 10.08
N ALA A 142 -30.87 15.19 9.23
CA ALA A 142 -30.52 15.87 7.99
C ALA A 142 -29.75 17.17 8.26
N GLU A 143 -30.12 17.90 9.31
CA GLU A 143 -29.47 19.15 9.74
C GLU A 143 -28.01 18.89 10.14
N GLU A 144 -27.75 17.80 10.88
CA GLU A 144 -26.38 17.40 11.23
C GLU A 144 -25.53 17.03 10.00
N ILE A 145 -26.14 16.50 8.93
CA ILE A 145 -25.41 16.17 7.69
C ILE A 145 -25.14 17.43 6.86
N GLN A 146 -26.08 18.36 6.83
CA GLN A 146 -25.96 19.63 6.12
C GLN A 146 -25.00 20.62 6.79
N ASP A 147 -24.78 20.49 8.11
CA ASP A 147 -23.79 21.29 8.83
C ASP A 147 -22.39 21.06 8.26
N SER A 148 -21.75 22.16 7.86
CA SER A 148 -20.42 22.13 7.26
C SER A 148 -19.31 21.71 8.22
N ASN A 149 -19.56 21.76 9.52
CA ASN A 149 -18.62 21.40 10.58
C ASN A 149 -18.79 19.96 11.06
N SER A 150 -19.87 19.29 10.68
CA SER A 150 -20.15 17.92 11.13
C SER A 150 -19.58 16.88 10.17
N SER A 151 -18.70 16.03 10.68
CA SER A 151 -18.16 14.84 10.00
C SER A 151 -18.77 13.53 10.49
N ARG A 152 -19.70 13.57 11.47
CA ARG A 152 -20.37 12.40 12.06
C ARG A 152 -20.85 11.43 10.98
N ILE A 153 -20.55 10.14 11.11
CA ILE A 153 -20.91 9.06 10.16
C ILE A 153 -20.46 9.28 8.70
N GLY A 154 -19.54 10.20 8.42
CA GLY A 154 -19.01 10.45 7.07
C GLY A 154 -17.99 9.40 6.62
N ILE A 155 -17.84 9.23 5.30
CA ILE A 155 -16.98 8.19 4.72
C ILE A 155 -15.49 8.31 5.09
N GLY A 156 -15.05 9.47 5.55
CA GLY A 156 -13.68 9.66 6.04
C GLY A 156 -13.32 8.79 7.25
N TYR A 157 -14.30 8.28 8.02
CA TYR A 157 -14.02 7.24 9.03
C TYR A 157 -13.57 5.94 8.38
N TRP A 158 -14.16 5.57 7.24
CA TRP A 158 -13.84 4.35 6.49
C TRP A 158 -12.49 4.52 5.78
N ALA A 159 -12.26 5.67 5.14
CA ALA A 159 -11.03 5.95 4.39
C ALA A 159 -9.75 5.87 5.23
N LYS A 160 -9.83 6.08 6.55
CA LYS A 160 -8.67 5.94 7.46
C LYS A 160 -8.16 4.51 7.59
N LYS A 161 -9.04 3.52 7.45
CA LYS A 161 -8.70 2.09 7.57
C LYS A 161 -8.80 1.34 6.25
N GLY A 162 -9.55 1.87 5.28
CA GLY A 162 -9.99 1.15 4.10
C GLY A 162 -11.04 0.10 4.44
N ILE A 163 -11.59 -0.52 3.41
CA ILE A 163 -12.45 -1.70 3.48
C ILE A 163 -11.59 -2.85 2.96
N ALA A 164 -11.01 -3.62 3.88
CA ALA A 164 -10.13 -4.73 3.54
C ALA A 164 -10.57 -5.98 4.31
N GLY A 165 -10.67 -7.13 3.63
CA GLY A 165 -11.18 -8.34 4.24
C GLY A 165 -11.38 -9.48 3.24
N ARG A 166 -12.16 -10.48 3.65
CA ARG A 166 -12.51 -11.61 2.79
C ARG A 166 -13.76 -11.27 1.99
N GLY A 167 -13.64 -11.28 0.67
CA GLY A 167 -14.76 -11.19 -0.25
C GLY A 167 -15.29 -12.57 -0.62
N VAL A 168 -16.60 -12.67 -0.83
CA VAL A 168 -17.28 -13.89 -1.29
C VAL A 168 -18.18 -13.55 -2.47
N LEU A 169 -17.99 -14.19 -3.62
CA LEU A 169 -18.80 -13.96 -4.82
C LEU A 169 -19.88 -15.02 -5.00
N ILE A 170 -21.13 -14.56 -5.12
CA ILE A 170 -22.25 -15.32 -5.64
C ILE A 170 -22.49 -14.89 -7.09
N ASP A 171 -22.13 -15.76 -8.04
CA ASP A 171 -22.29 -15.53 -9.47
C ASP A 171 -23.66 -16.03 -9.97
N TYR A 172 -24.70 -15.24 -9.65
CA TYR A 172 -26.07 -15.54 -10.05
C TYR A 172 -26.24 -15.54 -11.56
N LEU A 173 -25.67 -14.55 -12.26
CA LEU A 173 -25.80 -14.43 -13.71
C LEU A 173 -25.36 -15.72 -14.44
N SER A 174 -24.19 -16.26 -14.14
CA SER A 174 -23.72 -17.48 -14.81
C SER A 174 -24.52 -18.72 -14.42
N TRP A 175 -25.03 -18.78 -13.19
CA TRP A 175 -25.89 -19.87 -12.74
C TRP A 175 -27.26 -19.83 -13.44
N ALA A 176 -27.85 -18.64 -13.57
CA ALA A 176 -29.11 -18.39 -14.25
C ALA A 176 -29.02 -18.78 -15.74
N GLU A 177 -27.93 -18.39 -16.42
CA GLU A 177 -27.69 -18.75 -17.83
C GLU A 177 -27.60 -20.26 -18.04
N LYS A 178 -26.92 -21.00 -17.15
CA LYS A 178 -26.86 -22.47 -17.21
C LYS A 178 -28.24 -23.12 -17.06
N LYS A 179 -29.17 -22.46 -16.39
CA LYS A 179 -30.55 -22.91 -16.21
C LYS A 179 -31.51 -22.40 -17.29
N GLY A 180 -31.00 -21.67 -18.28
CA GLY A 180 -31.82 -21.09 -19.35
C GLY A 180 -32.69 -19.91 -18.88
N ILE A 181 -32.33 -19.26 -17.78
CA ILE A 181 -33.00 -18.06 -17.28
C ILE A 181 -32.33 -16.85 -17.94
N THR A 182 -33.12 -16.07 -18.68
CA THR A 182 -32.65 -14.81 -19.26
C THR A 182 -32.65 -13.71 -18.21
N VAL A 183 -31.49 -13.12 -17.95
CA VAL A 183 -31.33 -12.01 -16.99
C VAL A 183 -31.04 -10.72 -17.74
N ASN A 184 -31.69 -9.63 -17.32
CA ASN A 184 -31.43 -8.28 -17.79
C ASN A 184 -31.27 -7.36 -16.58
N GLY A 185 -30.08 -6.78 -16.41
CA GLY A 185 -29.72 -5.92 -15.29
C GLY A 185 -30.53 -4.62 -15.18
N LEU A 186 -31.12 -4.17 -16.29
CA LEU A 186 -31.97 -2.98 -16.40
C LEU A 186 -33.47 -3.34 -16.54
N SER A 187 -33.86 -4.45 -15.93
CA SER A 187 -35.24 -4.90 -15.80
C SER A 187 -35.55 -5.20 -14.34
N GLN A 188 -36.81 -5.38 -13.95
CA GLN A 188 -37.18 -5.71 -12.57
C GLN A 188 -36.98 -7.21 -12.29
N HIS A 189 -35.81 -7.74 -12.66
CA HIS A 189 -35.45 -9.15 -12.45
C HIS A 189 -35.09 -9.37 -10.98
N VAL A 190 -35.78 -10.30 -10.33
CA VAL A 190 -35.60 -10.60 -8.91
C VAL A 190 -34.60 -11.74 -8.78
N VAL A 191 -33.59 -11.55 -7.92
CA VAL A 191 -32.70 -12.63 -7.46
C VAL A 191 -33.24 -13.15 -6.12
N PRO A 192 -33.84 -14.35 -6.07
CA PRO A 192 -34.34 -14.94 -4.81
C PRO A 192 -33.19 -15.36 -3.90
N LEU A 193 -33.40 -15.28 -2.57
CA LEU A 193 -32.41 -15.78 -1.61
C LEU A 193 -32.19 -17.30 -1.77
N ASP A 194 -33.22 -18.06 -2.12
CA ASP A 194 -33.11 -19.51 -2.31
C ASP A 194 -32.10 -19.86 -3.42
N ASP A 195 -32.03 -19.05 -4.48
CA ASP A 195 -31.06 -19.22 -5.56
C ASP A 195 -29.65 -18.84 -5.09
N VAL A 196 -29.50 -17.76 -4.31
CA VAL A 196 -28.22 -17.38 -3.68
C VAL A 196 -27.68 -18.53 -2.81
N LEU A 197 -28.54 -19.13 -1.98
CA LEU A 197 -28.18 -20.26 -1.12
C LEU A 197 -27.93 -21.54 -1.93
N ALA A 198 -28.63 -21.75 -3.05
CA ALA A 198 -28.36 -22.85 -3.96
C ALA A 198 -26.99 -22.73 -4.61
N ILE A 199 -26.63 -21.54 -5.09
CA ILE A 199 -25.30 -21.25 -5.65
C ILE A 199 -24.23 -21.47 -4.58
N ALA A 200 -24.42 -20.97 -3.37
CA ALA A 200 -23.47 -21.17 -2.27
C ALA A 200 -23.22 -22.68 -2.01
N ARG A 201 -24.27 -23.51 -2.03
CA ARG A 201 -24.15 -24.97 -1.89
C ARG A 201 -23.43 -25.61 -3.09
N GLU A 202 -23.80 -25.26 -4.32
CA GLU A 202 -23.19 -25.80 -5.54
C GLU A 202 -21.71 -25.43 -5.68
N CYS A 203 -21.34 -24.24 -5.20
CA CYS A 203 -19.98 -23.71 -5.23
C CYS A 203 -19.16 -24.01 -3.96
N ASN A 204 -19.74 -24.76 -2.99
CA ASN A 204 -19.14 -25.09 -1.70
C ASN A 204 -18.61 -23.85 -0.95
N ILE A 205 -19.45 -22.82 -0.87
CA ILE A 205 -19.15 -21.55 -0.20
C ILE A 205 -19.64 -21.61 1.24
N GLU A 206 -18.73 -21.35 2.18
CA GLU A 206 -19.04 -21.14 3.59
C GLU A 206 -18.82 -19.67 3.95
N PHE A 207 -19.90 -19.00 4.36
CA PHE A 207 -19.84 -17.63 4.85
C PHE A 207 -19.21 -17.56 6.24
N GLN A 208 -18.45 -16.50 6.48
CA GLN A 208 -17.78 -16.23 7.74
C GLN A 208 -18.06 -14.80 8.19
N ARG A 209 -17.99 -14.61 9.51
CA ARG A 209 -18.12 -13.29 10.13
C ARG A 209 -17.09 -12.33 9.55
N GLY A 210 -17.56 -11.15 9.14
CA GLY A 210 -16.71 -10.12 8.53
C GLY A 210 -16.52 -10.27 7.02
N ASP A 211 -17.18 -11.25 6.39
CA ASP A 211 -17.20 -11.36 4.94
C ASP A 211 -17.79 -10.10 4.29
N ILE A 212 -17.28 -9.79 3.10
CA ILE A 212 -17.84 -8.80 2.19
C ILE A 212 -18.55 -9.59 1.09
N PHE A 213 -19.87 -9.52 1.10
CA PHE A 213 -20.72 -10.30 0.19
C PHE A 213 -20.82 -9.60 -1.17
N PHE A 214 -20.48 -10.32 -2.24
CA PHE A 214 -20.62 -9.84 -3.63
C PHE A 214 -21.69 -10.65 -4.35
N LEU A 215 -22.64 -9.97 -5.00
CA LEU A 215 -23.65 -10.57 -5.87
C LEU A 215 -23.45 -10.10 -7.31
N ARG A 216 -23.17 -11.00 -8.24
CA ARG A 216 -23.16 -10.69 -9.67
C ARG A 216 -24.51 -11.00 -10.30
N VAL A 217 -25.27 -9.96 -10.61
CA VAL A 217 -26.61 -9.96 -11.20
C VAL A 217 -26.55 -9.79 -12.72
N GLY A 218 -25.59 -9.01 -13.25
CA GLY A 218 -25.34 -8.88 -14.69
C GLY A 218 -25.56 -7.50 -15.30
N LEU A 219 -25.40 -6.42 -14.53
CA LEU A 219 -25.56 -5.06 -15.05
C LEU A 219 -24.54 -4.75 -16.14
N THR A 220 -23.25 -4.93 -15.87
CA THR A 220 -22.18 -4.52 -16.80
C THR A 220 -22.30 -5.28 -18.11
N LYS A 221 -22.56 -6.59 -18.06
CA LYS A 221 -22.88 -7.42 -19.24
C LYS A 221 -24.09 -6.90 -20.01
N THR A 222 -25.17 -6.53 -19.32
CA THR A 222 -26.36 -5.93 -19.95
C THR A 222 -26.00 -4.62 -20.64
N TRP A 223 -25.31 -3.71 -19.94
CA TRP A 223 -24.95 -2.39 -20.43
C TRP A 223 -24.06 -2.45 -21.67
N TYR A 224 -23.05 -3.33 -21.67
CA TYR A 224 -22.15 -3.50 -22.81
C TYR A 224 -22.84 -4.16 -24.03
N SER A 225 -23.93 -4.90 -23.83
CA SER A 225 -24.72 -5.47 -24.93
C SER A 225 -25.66 -4.46 -25.61
N MET A 226 -25.91 -3.31 -24.98
CA MET A 226 -26.84 -2.29 -25.48
C MET A 226 -26.19 -1.34 -26.48
N SER A 227 -26.94 -0.99 -27.51
CA SER A 227 -26.61 0.14 -28.41
C SER A 227 -26.79 1.48 -27.70
N ASP A 228 -26.15 2.53 -28.22
CA ASP A 228 -26.28 3.89 -27.68
C ASP A 228 -27.74 4.38 -27.68
N ALA A 229 -28.54 3.98 -28.68
CA ALA A 229 -29.97 4.28 -28.73
C ALA A 229 -30.74 3.65 -27.56
N GLN A 230 -30.43 2.40 -27.20
CA GLN A 230 -31.07 1.72 -26.07
C GLN A 230 -30.62 2.33 -24.72
N LYS A 231 -29.35 2.74 -24.60
CA LYS A 231 -28.85 3.46 -23.42
C LYS A 231 -29.52 4.83 -23.28
N GLN A 232 -29.75 5.53 -24.40
CA GLN A 232 -30.48 6.79 -24.43
C GLN A 232 -31.98 6.61 -24.12
N GLU A 233 -32.61 5.51 -24.55
CA GLU A 233 -33.98 5.20 -24.17
C GLU A 233 -34.09 4.91 -22.67
N TYR A 234 -33.15 4.13 -22.13
CA TYR A 234 -33.06 3.88 -20.69
C TYR A 234 -32.93 5.17 -19.88
N SER A 235 -32.09 6.12 -20.32
CA SER A 235 -31.90 7.41 -19.62
C SER A 235 -33.14 8.30 -19.58
N GLN A 236 -34.13 8.04 -20.43
CA GLN A 236 -35.39 8.78 -20.51
C GLN A 236 -36.51 8.17 -19.67
N GLN A 237 -36.30 7.00 -19.07
CA GLN A 237 -37.32 6.36 -18.24
C GLN A 237 -37.66 7.22 -17.00
N THR A 238 -38.96 7.36 -16.73
CA THR A 238 -39.44 8.10 -15.56
C THR A 238 -39.26 7.32 -14.27
N VAL A 239 -39.40 6.00 -14.34
CA VAL A 239 -39.14 5.05 -13.25
C VAL A 239 -38.28 3.94 -13.84
N PRO A 240 -36.96 3.98 -13.63
CA PRO A 240 -36.09 2.93 -14.14
C PRO A 240 -36.36 1.62 -13.39
N LYS A 241 -36.00 0.51 -14.01
CA LYS A 241 -36.10 -0.82 -13.40
C LYS A 241 -34.71 -1.41 -13.30
N HIS A 242 -34.38 -1.97 -12.14
CA HIS A 242 -33.07 -2.56 -11.88
C HIS A 242 -33.24 -3.95 -11.31
N ALA A 243 -32.43 -4.87 -11.81
CA ALA A 243 -32.35 -6.21 -11.27
C ALA A 243 -31.60 -6.15 -9.94
N GLY A 244 -31.95 -7.02 -9.00
CA GLY A 244 -31.28 -7.03 -7.70
C GLY A 244 -31.81 -8.12 -6.78
N LEU A 245 -31.26 -8.15 -5.57
CA LEU A 245 -31.69 -9.09 -4.54
C LEU A 245 -33.13 -8.80 -4.10
N GLU A 246 -33.89 -9.86 -3.82
CA GLU A 246 -35.25 -9.70 -3.31
C GLU A 246 -35.29 -8.97 -1.95
N GLN A 247 -36.38 -8.23 -1.71
CA GLN A 247 -36.69 -7.69 -0.38
C GLN A 247 -37.51 -8.70 0.42
N SER A 248 -36.95 -9.23 1.50
CA SER A 248 -37.67 -10.09 2.42
C SER A 248 -37.03 -10.10 3.81
N GLU A 249 -37.81 -10.46 4.82
CA GLU A 249 -37.29 -10.71 6.16
C GLU A 249 -36.22 -11.82 6.17
N ASN A 250 -36.35 -12.83 5.32
CA ASN A 250 -35.36 -13.90 5.20
C ASN A 250 -34.02 -13.38 4.68
N VAL A 251 -34.02 -12.41 3.76
CA VAL A 251 -32.79 -11.73 3.31
C VAL A 251 -32.17 -10.94 4.44
N LEU A 252 -32.97 -10.16 5.18
CA LEU A 252 -32.49 -9.41 6.35
C LEU A 252 -31.85 -10.33 7.39
N ARG A 253 -32.51 -11.45 7.69
CA ARG A 253 -32.00 -12.50 8.57
C ARG A 253 -30.71 -13.11 8.05
N PHE A 254 -30.63 -13.45 6.77
CA PHE A 254 -29.43 -13.97 6.15
C PHE A 254 -28.25 -12.99 6.25
N MET A 255 -28.49 -11.71 5.98
CA MET A 255 -27.44 -10.68 6.06
C MET A 255 -26.92 -10.51 7.49
N TRP A 256 -27.83 -10.48 8.47
CA TRP A 256 -27.47 -10.30 9.87
C TRP A 256 -26.80 -11.53 10.48
N ASP A 257 -27.38 -12.72 10.29
CA ASP A 257 -26.92 -13.98 10.90
C ASP A 257 -25.51 -14.39 10.45
N ASN A 258 -25.05 -13.91 9.28
CA ASN A 258 -23.70 -14.12 8.78
C ASN A 258 -22.72 -13.01 9.18
N HIS A 259 -23.21 -11.91 9.77
CA HIS A 259 -22.43 -10.74 10.17
C HIS A 259 -21.50 -10.23 9.06
N PHE A 260 -22.05 -10.02 7.86
CA PHE A 260 -21.30 -9.39 6.77
C PHE A 260 -20.82 -7.99 7.20
N ALA A 261 -19.58 -7.66 6.84
CA ALA A 261 -19.02 -6.35 7.12
C ALA A 261 -19.49 -5.29 6.11
N ALA A 262 -19.80 -5.72 4.88
CA ALA A 262 -20.34 -4.92 3.79
C ALA A 262 -20.98 -5.85 2.74
N VAL A 263 -21.84 -5.29 1.88
CA VAL A 263 -22.38 -5.98 0.71
C VAL A 263 -22.09 -5.18 -0.55
N ALA A 264 -21.93 -5.85 -1.69
CA ALA A 264 -21.71 -5.22 -2.97
C ALA A 264 -22.37 -6.01 -4.10
N SER A 265 -22.72 -5.31 -5.18
CA SER A 265 -23.30 -5.90 -6.39
C SER A 265 -22.81 -5.16 -7.63
N ASP A 266 -22.88 -5.83 -8.78
CA ASP A 266 -22.78 -5.14 -10.07
C ASP A 266 -24.08 -4.41 -10.43
N ALA A 267 -25.18 -4.63 -9.72
CA ALA A 267 -26.45 -3.96 -9.97
C ALA A 267 -26.43 -2.44 -9.72
N VAL A 268 -27.37 -1.72 -10.35
CA VAL A 268 -27.56 -0.27 -10.15
C VAL A 268 -28.00 0.03 -8.73
N SER A 269 -28.90 -0.80 -8.20
CA SER A 269 -29.28 -0.83 -6.80
C SER A 269 -29.04 -2.23 -6.27
N PHE A 270 -28.53 -2.39 -5.05
CA PHE A 270 -28.25 -3.73 -4.50
C PHE A 270 -29.51 -4.63 -4.46
N GLU A 271 -30.63 -4.04 -4.07
CA GLU A 271 -31.96 -4.66 -4.11
C GLU A 271 -32.69 -4.40 -5.43
N VAL A 272 -33.65 -5.26 -5.76
CA VAL A 272 -34.51 -5.07 -6.93
C VAL A 272 -35.29 -3.75 -6.84
N PHE A 273 -35.34 -3.03 -7.95
CA PHE A 273 -36.04 -1.75 -8.05
C PHE A 273 -37.00 -1.71 -9.25
N PRO A 274 -38.22 -1.16 -9.10
CA PRO A 274 -38.86 -0.68 -7.86
C PRO A 274 -39.06 -1.77 -6.81
N ALA A 275 -39.12 -1.36 -5.55
CA ALA A 275 -39.31 -2.27 -4.42
C ALA A 275 -40.63 -3.05 -4.54
N LEU A 276 -40.54 -4.37 -4.36
CA LEU A 276 -41.69 -5.27 -4.35
C LEU A 276 -42.36 -5.30 -2.98
N LYS A 277 -41.57 -5.17 -1.91
CA LYS A 277 -42.03 -5.14 -0.52
C LYS A 277 -41.36 -3.96 0.21
N PRO A 278 -41.94 -2.74 0.13
CA PRO A 278 -41.33 -1.53 0.67
C PRO A 278 -41.04 -1.57 2.18
N GLU A 279 -41.74 -2.41 2.93
CA GLU A 279 -41.51 -2.64 4.36
C GLU A 279 -40.20 -3.38 4.66
N PHE A 280 -39.58 -4.01 3.66
CA PHE A 280 -38.29 -4.72 3.73
C PHE A 280 -37.22 -4.08 2.85
N ASP A 281 -37.35 -2.80 2.55
CA ASP A 281 -36.34 -2.00 1.84
C ASP A 281 -34.96 -2.18 2.48
N LEU A 282 -34.01 -2.70 1.70
CA LEU A 282 -32.70 -3.11 2.20
C LEU A 282 -31.84 -1.88 2.52
N HIS A 283 -31.95 -0.78 1.77
CA HIS A 283 -31.26 0.47 2.10
C HIS A 283 -31.68 1.00 3.49
N HIS A 284 -32.97 0.92 3.85
CA HIS A 284 -33.44 1.31 5.17
C HIS A 284 -32.80 0.45 6.27
N HIS A 285 -32.87 -0.87 6.16
CA HIS A 285 -32.44 -1.78 7.23
C HIS A 285 -30.92 -1.88 7.32
N MET A 286 -30.25 -2.08 6.18
CA MET A 286 -28.81 -2.34 6.13
C MET A 286 -28.05 -1.04 6.40
N LEU A 287 -28.32 0.03 5.65
CA LEU A 287 -27.52 1.25 5.73
C LEU A 287 -27.86 2.11 6.96
N ALA A 288 -29.11 2.57 7.06
CA ALA A 288 -29.54 3.43 8.18
C ALA A 288 -29.80 2.64 9.47
N GLY A 289 -30.35 1.43 9.36
CA GLY A 289 -30.68 0.59 10.51
C GLY A 289 -29.45 0.00 11.19
N TRP A 290 -28.58 -0.68 10.43
CA TRP A 290 -27.47 -1.47 10.98
C TRP A 290 -26.08 -0.88 10.73
N GLY A 291 -25.97 0.09 9.81
CA GLY A 291 -24.70 0.66 9.41
C GLY A 291 -23.87 -0.27 8.53
N LEU A 292 -24.52 -1.15 7.79
CA LEU A 292 -23.93 -2.07 6.83
C LEU A 292 -23.72 -1.34 5.48
N PRO A 293 -22.46 -1.13 5.04
CA PRO A 293 -22.18 -0.48 3.76
C PRO A 293 -22.74 -1.26 2.58
N ILE A 294 -23.21 -0.52 1.58
CA ILE A 294 -23.74 -1.05 0.32
C ILE A 294 -22.84 -0.58 -0.82
N GLY A 295 -22.44 -1.52 -1.67
CA GLY A 295 -21.64 -1.29 -2.86
C GLY A 295 -22.47 -1.55 -4.11
N GLU A 296 -22.43 -0.63 -5.07
CA GLU A 296 -23.26 -0.69 -6.27
C GLU A 296 -22.42 -0.46 -7.53
N MET A 297 -22.88 -1.05 -8.64
CA MET A 297 -22.27 -0.94 -9.97
C MET A 297 -20.80 -1.36 -10.03
N PHE A 298 -20.39 -2.35 -9.23
CA PHE A 298 -19.05 -2.95 -9.35
C PHE A 298 -18.93 -3.72 -10.66
N ASP A 299 -17.78 -3.67 -11.32
CA ASP A 299 -17.53 -4.55 -12.46
C ASP A 299 -17.05 -5.93 -11.99
N LEU A 300 -17.94 -6.92 -12.04
CA LEU A 300 -17.68 -8.27 -11.53
C LEU A 300 -17.37 -9.30 -12.64
N GLU A 301 -17.24 -8.87 -13.90
CA GLU A 301 -17.08 -9.80 -15.04
C GLU A 301 -15.77 -10.59 -14.94
N GLU A 302 -14.63 -9.90 -14.82
CA GLU A 302 -13.31 -10.54 -14.73
C GLU A 302 -13.18 -11.34 -13.42
N LEU A 303 -13.82 -10.89 -12.34
CA LEU A 303 -13.80 -11.61 -11.06
C LEU A 303 -14.55 -12.94 -11.16
N ALA A 304 -15.73 -12.95 -11.79
CA ALA A 304 -16.50 -14.16 -12.00
C ALA A 304 -15.75 -15.18 -12.86
N GLU A 305 -15.13 -14.74 -13.95
CA GLU A 305 -14.30 -15.62 -14.78
C GLU A 305 -13.09 -16.15 -14.02
N THR A 306 -12.42 -15.30 -13.25
CA THR A 306 -11.30 -15.72 -12.40
C THR A 306 -11.74 -16.76 -11.35
N CYS A 307 -12.88 -16.55 -10.70
CA CYS A 307 -13.42 -17.51 -9.72
C CYS A 307 -13.73 -18.86 -10.36
N LYS A 308 -14.32 -18.88 -11.57
CA LYS A 308 -14.58 -20.10 -12.33
C LYS A 308 -13.30 -20.83 -12.71
N GLN A 309 -12.30 -20.12 -13.22
CA GLN A 309 -11.02 -20.70 -13.64
C GLN A 309 -10.26 -21.33 -12.47
N LEU A 310 -10.30 -20.69 -11.29
CA LEU A 310 -9.63 -21.17 -10.08
C LEU A 310 -10.46 -22.19 -9.28
N GLY A 311 -11.75 -22.33 -9.59
CA GLY A 311 -12.69 -23.09 -8.76
C GLY A 311 -12.80 -22.55 -7.34
N ARG A 312 -12.62 -21.23 -7.15
CA ARG A 312 -12.59 -20.57 -5.83
C ARG A 312 -13.40 -19.29 -5.86
N TRP A 313 -14.37 -19.19 -4.95
CA TRP A 313 -15.35 -18.10 -4.89
C TRP A 313 -15.13 -17.14 -3.73
N THR A 314 -14.02 -17.30 -3.00
CA THR A 314 -13.57 -16.43 -1.92
C THR A 314 -12.22 -15.81 -2.28
N PHE A 315 -12.01 -14.56 -1.88
CA PHE A 315 -10.82 -13.77 -2.26
C PHE A 315 -10.52 -12.72 -1.20
N PHE A 316 -9.33 -12.13 -1.26
CA PHE A 316 -9.02 -10.94 -0.47
C PHE A 316 -9.46 -9.71 -1.27
N ILE A 317 -10.16 -8.79 -0.63
CA ILE A 317 -10.60 -7.53 -1.23
C ILE A 317 -10.01 -6.36 -0.46
N SER A 318 -9.65 -5.29 -1.18
CA SER A 318 -9.17 -4.04 -0.62
C SER A 318 -9.76 -2.86 -1.39
N SER A 319 -10.54 -2.02 -0.71
CA SER A 319 -11.12 -0.78 -1.20
C SER A 319 -10.69 0.39 -0.34
N SER A 320 -10.25 1.47 -0.97
CA SER A 320 -9.91 2.71 -0.27
C SER A 320 -10.87 3.82 -0.72
N PRO A 321 -11.98 4.07 -0.01
CA PRO A 321 -12.81 5.24 -0.27
C PRO A 321 -11.98 6.53 -0.23
N LEU A 322 -12.40 7.54 -1.01
CA LEU A 322 -11.85 8.89 -0.96
C LEU A 322 -11.84 9.39 0.48
N ASN A 323 -10.70 9.96 0.88
CA ASN A 323 -10.55 10.53 2.22
C ASN A 323 -11.24 11.90 2.32
N CYS A 324 -12.56 11.88 2.20
CA CYS A 324 -13.44 13.03 2.36
C CYS A 324 -14.19 12.88 3.69
N ALA A 325 -13.76 13.62 4.72
CA ALA A 325 -14.29 13.53 6.08
C ALA A 325 -15.82 13.58 6.17
N ARG A 326 -16.45 14.36 5.28
CA ARG A 326 -17.90 14.61 5.25
C ARG A 326 -18.63 13.89 4.12
N GLY A 327 -17.92 13.08 3.34
CA GLY A 327 -18.44 12.44 2.13
C GLY A 327 -19.66 11.57 2.41
N VAL A 328 -20.64 11.64 1.51
CA VAL A 328 -21.88 10.86 1.54
C VAL A 328 -21.69 9.47 0.93
N SER A 329 -20.89 9.39 -0.12
CA SER A 329 -20.42 8.15 -0.74
C SER A 329 -19.01 8.38 -1.30
N SER A 330 -18.46 7.36 -1.95
CA SER A 330 -17.17 7.44 -2.63
C SER A 330 -17.11 6.46 -3.79
N PRO A 331 -16.41 6.79 -4.90
CA PRO A 331 -15.94 5.74 -5.80
C PRO A 331 -15.03 4.78 -5.01
N PRO A 332 -15.04 3.48 -5.29
CA PRO A 332 -14.13 2.57 -4.66
C PRO A 332 -12.77 2.77 -5.33
N ASN A 333 -11.72 3.16 -4.61
CA ASN A 333 -10.36 2.92 -5.12
C ASN A 333 -10.05 1.45 -4.83
N LEU A 334 -10.58 0.58 -5.67
CA LEU A 334 -10.52 -0.86 -5.48
C LEU A 334 -9.38 -1.44 -6.31
N SER A 335 -8.52 -2.19 -5.63
CA SER A 335 -7.55 -3.02 -6.33
C SER A 335 -7.40 -4.32 -5.58
N ILE A 336 -7.59 -5.43 -6.27
CA ILE A 336 -7.00 -6.71 -5.88
C ILE A 336 -5.52 -6.65 -6.33
N ARG A 337 -4.55 -7.34 -5.69
CA ARG A 337 -3.08 -7.33 -6.01
C ARG A 337 -2.63 -8.74 -6.49
N ALA A 338 -1.80 -9.03 -7.50
CA ALA A 338 -0.89 -8.35 -8.45
C ALA A 338 -0.85 -8.99 -9.90
N ASP A 339 0.16 -8.62 -10.70
CA ASP A 339 0.27 -8.63 -12.18
C ASP A 339 0.65 -9.93 -12.92
N THR A 340 0.44 -9.89 -14.23
CA THR A 340 0.49 -10.97 -15.23
C THR A 340 1.90 -11.42 -15.64
N ILE A 341 2.12 -12.75 -15.67
CA ILE A 341 2.77 -13.49 -16.78
C ILE A 341 2.16 -14.91 -16.86
N ARG A 342 1.10 -15.12 -17.68
CA ARG A 342 0.94 -16.32 -18.54
C ARG A 342 -0.36 -16.31 -19.37
N ASP A 343 -0.24 -15.81 -20.60
CA ASP A 343 -0.98 -16.32 -21.77
C ASP A 343 -0.10 -17.23 -22.64
N LEU A 344 1.00 -17.75 -22.08
CA LEU A 344 1.92 -18.65 -22.78
C LEU A 344 1.95 -20.01 -22.08
N LEU A 345 0.92 -20.81 -22.38
CA LEU A 345 0.97 -22.23 -22.77
C LEU A 345 -0.28 -22.98 -22.27
N PRO A 346 -1.26 -23.24 -23.15
CA PRO A 346 -2.31 -24.21 -22.89
C PRO A 346 -1.78 -25.63 -23.15
N GLY A 347 -2.04 -26.54 -22.20
CA GLY A 347 -2.06 -27.98 -22.41
C GLY A 347 -0.71 -28.71 -22.45
N ALA A 348 -0.36 -29.39 -21.35
CA ALA A 348 0.33 -30.68 -21.42
C ALA A 348 0.18 -31.42 -20.08
N SER A 349 -0.75 -32.36 -20.06
CA SER A 349 -0.86 -33.41 -19.04
C SER A 349 0.28 -34.42 -19.16
N SER A 350 0.79 -34.84 -18.00
CA SER A 350 1.51 -36.11 -17.75
C SER A 350 2.93 -36.30 -18.33
N ILE A 351 3.84 -36.65 -17.42
CA ILE A 351 5.22 -37.15 -17.61
C ILE A 351 6.28 -36.08 -17.94
N MET A 352 6.85 -35.44 -16.90
CA MET A 352 8.18 -34.81 -17.01
C MET A 352 9.09 -35.28 -15.89
N THR A 353 10.19 -35.93 -16.25
CA THR A 353 11.23 -36.34 -15.32
C THR A 353 12.16 -35.17 -14.99
N TRP A 354 12.80 -35.22 -13.81
CA TRP A 354 13.72 -34.18 -13.29
C TRP A 354 14.78 -33.70 -14.31
N LYS A 355 15.24 -34.57 -15.22
CA LYS A 355 16.20 -34.20 -16.27
C LYS A 355 15.62 -33.24 -17.32
N THR A 356 14.33 -33.38 -17.65
CA THR A 356 13.61 -32.47 -18.55
C THR A 356 13.32 -31.15 -17.85
N ILE A 357 13.01 -31.18 -16.54
CA ILE A 357 12.89 -29.97 -15.70
C ILE A 357 14.23 -29.23 -15.65
N ALA A 358 15.37 -29.92 -15.45
CA ALA A 358 16.68 -29.29 -15.44
C ALA A 358 17.07 -28.67 -16.80
N LEU A 359 16.70 -29.31 -17.93
CA LEU A 359 16.91 -28.74 -19.26
C LEU A 359 15.99 -27.55 -19.54
N ILE A 360 14.73 -27.62 -19.12
CA ILE A 360 13.75 -26.52 -19.23
C ILE A 360 14.19 -25.35 -18.34
N LEU A 361 14.71 -25.60 -17.13
CA LEU A 361 15.27 -24.57 -16.25
C LEU A 361 16.56 -23.96 -16.81
N ALA A 362 17.36 -24.74 -17.54
CA ALA A 362 18.54 -24.25 -18.26
C ALA A 362 18.18 -23.39 -19.49
N VAL A 363 17.08 -23.72 -20.19
CA VAL A 363 16.60 -22.97 -21.37
C VAL A 363 15.77 -21.74 -20.98
N ILE A 364 15.08 -21.74 -19.83
CA ILE A 364 14.23 -20.63 -19.36
C ILE A 364 15.02 -19.39 -18.92
N ASN A 365 16.36 -19.45 -18.82
CA ASN A 365 17.21 -18.33 -18.41
C ASN A 365 16.52 -17.46 -17.36
N LEU A 366 16.35 -18.03 -16.16
CA LEU A 366 15.62 -17.50 -15.00
C LEU A 366 16.04 -16.09 -14.56
N LYS A 367 17.00 -15.48 -15.24
CA LYS A 367 17.43 -14.10 -15.03
C LYS A 367 16.49 -13.04 -15.64
N ASN A 368 15.59 -13.40 -16.57
CA ASN A 368 14.84 -12.40 -17.34
C ASN A 368 13.33 -12.29 -17.04
N LEU A 369 12.80 -12.91 -15.98
CA LEU A 369 11.41 -12.68 -15.56
C LEU A 369 11.30 -11.40 -14.69
N PRO A 370 10.53 -10.38 -15.09
CA PRO A 370 10.17 -9.28 -14.20
C PRO A 370 9.37 -9.85 -13.02
N PHE A 371 9.61 -9.33 -11.82
CA PHE A 371 8.96 -9.65 -10.53
C PHE A 371 9.39 -10.91 -9.75
N VAL A 372 10.12 -11.87 -10.34
CA VAL A 372 10.77 -12.95 -9.53
C VAL A 372 11.96 -12.39 -8.71
N TRP A 373 12.45 -11.20 -9.07
CA TRP A 373 13.55 -10.51 -8.39
C TRP A 373 13.15 -9.75 -7.12
N HIS A 374 11.85 -9.63 -6.79
CA HIS A 374 11.41 -8.85 -5.63
C HIS A 374 11.13 -9.66 -4.35
N SER A 375 11.35 -10.98 -4.36
CA SER A 375 11.34 -11.81 -3.15
C SER A 375 12.75 -12.13 -2.62
N ASN A 376 13.73 -11.29 -2.96
CA ASN A 376 15.06 -11.25 -2.33
C ASN A 376 15.36 -9.88 -1.69
N SER A 377 14.46 -8.89 -1.85
CA SER A 377 14.69 -7.49 -1.46
C SER A 377 14.44 -7.20 0.02
N THR A 378 13.73 -8.06 0.76
CA THR A 378 13.49 -7.85 2.20
C THR A 378 14.78 -7.91 3.02
N TYR A 379 15.69 -8.85 2.72
CA TYR A 379 17.01 -8.92 3.37
C TYR A 379 17.89 -7.69 3.09
N PHE A 380 17.76 -7.10 1.89
CA PHE A 380 18.49 -5.88 1.55
C PHE A 380 17.87 -4.65 2.21
N SER A 381 16.56 -4.60 2.40
CA SER A 381 15.91 -3.56 3.22
C SER A 381 16.35 -3.65 4.69
N ASP A 382 16.41 -4.86 5.27
CA ASP A 382 16.90 -5.05 6.63
C ASP A 382 18.40 -4.71 6.74
N LEU A 383 19.19 -5.05 5.72
CA LEU A 383 20.58 -4.62 5.59
C LEU A 383 20.69 -3.09 5.53
N ASP A 384 19.84 -2.42 4.75
CA ASP A 384 19.76 -0.98 4.62
C ASP A 384 19.47 -0.30 5.94
N ILE A 385 18.52 -0.81 6.71
CA ILE A 385 18.20 -0.31 8.05
C ILE A 385 19.42 -0.44 8.96
N SER A 386 20.02 -1.63 9.05
CA SER A 386 21.15 -1.91 9.93
C SER A 386 22.36 -1.01 9.63
N ARG A 387 22.75 -0.92 8.36
CA ARG A 387 23.91 -0.10 7.95
C ARG A 387 23.63 1.40 8.03
N THR A 388 22.42 1.85 7.72
CA THR A 388 22.04 3.27 7.84
C THR A 388 22.08 3.68 9.31
N ALA A 389 21.52 2.86 10.21
CA ALA A 389 21.59 3.12 11.65
C ALA A 389 23.03 3.26 12.15
N LEU A 390 23.95 2.39 11.72
CA LEU A 390 25.37 2.49 12.06
C LEU A 390 26.01 3.77 11.50
N VAL A 391 25.86 4.01 10.20
CA VAL A 391 26.51 5.16 9.51
C VAL A 391 26.01 6.48 10.09
N THR A 392 24.71 6.60 10.35
CA THR A 392 24.12 7.78 10.99
C THR A 392 24.68 7.99 12.40
N ARG A 393 24.73 6.94 13.24
CA ARG A 393 25.32 7.04 14.58
C ARG A 393 26.77 7.53 14.53
N LEU A 394 27.55 7.04 13.56
CA LEU A 394 28.97 7.35 13.46
C LEU A 394 29.26 8.73 12.88
N TYR A 395 28.45 9.22 11.93
CA TYR A 395 28.77 10.41 11.16
C TYR A 395 27.96 11.65 11.52
N THR A 396 26.71 11.51 12.00
CA THR A 396 25.85 12.67 12.30
C THR A 396 26.55 13.71 13.18
N PRO A 397 27.27 13.35 14.26
CA PRO A 397 27.91 14.34 15.12
C PRO A 397 29.03 15.12 14.41
N GLY A 398 29.86 14.44 13.62
CA GLY A 398 31.01 15.03 12.94
C GLY A 398 30.67 15.74 11.64
N LEU A 399 29.60 15.36 10.93
CA LEU A 399 29.24 15.97 9.64
C LEU A 399 29.00 17.47 9.77
N ARG A 400 28.32 17.92 10.83
CA ARG A 400 28.05 19.35 11.05
C ARG A 400 29.31 20.13 11.40
N VAL A 401 30.15 19.58 12.28
CA VAL A 401 31.43 20.18 12.68
C VAL A 401 32.32 20.36 11.45
N VAL A 402 32.50 19.29 10.68
CA VAL A 402 33.34 19.28 9.48
C VAL A 402 32.74 20.17 8.37
N SER A 403 31.41 20.24 8.25
CA SER A 403 30.76 21.12 7.25
C SER A 403 31.10 22.59 7.50
N LYS A 404 31.07 23.03 8.77
CA LYS A 404 31.43 24.40 9.17
C LYS A 404 32.92 24.69 9.00
N GLU A 405 33.78 23.77 9.43
CA GLU A 405 35.24 23.90 9.24
C GLU A 405 35.59 24.05 7.76
N LEU A 406 34.99 23.22 6.89
CA LEU A 406 35.20 23.28 5.46
C LEU A 406 34.68 24.57 4.83
N ASP A 407 33.57 25.14 5.31
CA ASP A 407 33.08 26.43 4.83
C ASP A 407 34.06 27.57 5.15
N VAL A 408 34.70 27.53 6.33
CA VAL A 408 35.75 28.49 6.71
C VAL A 408 37.01 28.27 5.87
N GLU A 409 37.50 27.03 5.76
CA GLU A 409 38.69 26.67 4.99
C GLU A 409 38.56 27.08 3.51
N LEU A 410 37.42 26.75 2.88
CA LEU A 410 37.15 27.09 1.48
C LEU A 410 36.95 28.60 1.28
N GLY A 411 36.37 29.28 2.25
CA GLY A 411 36.22 30.74 2.24
C GLY A 411 37.56 31.46 2.33
N ASP A 412 38.45 31.01 3.23
CA ASP A 412 39.78 31.59 3.40
C ASP A 412 40.71 31.27 2.22
N ALA A 413 40.62 30.07 1.65
CA ALA A 413 41.31 29.72 0.40
C ALA A 413 40.86 30.61 -0.77
N ALA A 414 39.55 30.81 -0.94
CA ALA A 414 39.02 31.69 -1.98
C ALA A 414 39.48 33.15 -1.80
N ARG A 415 39.52 33.64 -0.55
CA ARG A 415 40.06 34.99 -0.22
C ARG A 415 41.55 35.12 -0.55
N ARG A 416 42.37 34.10 -0.24
CA ARG A 416 43.80 34.08 -0.61
C ARG A 416 44.02 34.09 -2.12
N GLU A 417 43.12 33.48 -2.88
CA GLU A 417 43.14 33.45 -4.34
C GLU A 417 42.43 34.65 -5.00
N GLY A 418 41.91 35.61 -4.23
CA GLY A 418 41.17 36.77 -4.73
C GLY A 418 39.81 36.43 -5.37
N LYS A 419 39.28 35.23 -5.12
CA LYS A 419 37.99 34.75 -5.63
C LYS A 419 36.88 34.95 -4.60
N LYS A 420 35.64 35.03 -5.07
CA LYS A 420 34.47 35.03 -4.17
C LYS A 420 34.37 33.68 -3.46
N PRO A 421 34.00 33.66 -2.16
CA PRO A 421 33.81 32.42 -1.42
C PRO A 421 32.73 31.56 -2.11
N PRO A 422 32.94 30.23 -2.19
CA PRO A 422 31.97 29.33 -2.80
C PRO A 422 30.67 29.32 -1.99
N ALA A 423 29.54 29.09 -2.67
CA ALA A 423 28.25 28.93 -2.00
C ALA A 423 28.29 27.77 -1.01
N HIS A 424 27.63 27.94 0.14
CA HIS A 424 27.46 26.88 1.13
C HIS A 424 26.78 25.67 0.49
N LYS A 425 27.35 24.49 0.72
CA LYS A 425 26.80 23.22 0.24
C LYS A 425 26.71 22.24 1.39
N ASN A 426 25.59 21.51 1.41
CA ASN A 426 25.33 20.50 2.42
C ASN A 426 26.32 19.35 2.29
N MET A 427 26.72 18.82 3.43
CA MET A 427 27.41 17.53 3.50
C MET A 427 26.40 16.38 3.46
N TYR A 428 26.73 15.32 2.72
CA TYR A 428 25.94 14.10 2.68
C TYR A 428 26.83 12.87 2.58
N VAL A 429 26.26 11.72 2.95
CA VAL A 429 26.92 10.42 2.90
C VAL A 429 26.24 9.62 1.80
N ALA A 430 26.99 9.24 0.77
CA ALA A 430 26.49 8.48 -0.35
C ALA A 430 26.95 7.03 -0.25
N LEU A 431 26.04 6.09 -0.50
CA LEU A 431 26.38 4.70 -0.72
C LEU A 431 26.96 4.54 -2.13
N GLY A 432 28.20 4.07 -2.23
CA GLY A 432 28.89 3.85 -3.50
C GLY A 432 28.61 2.48 -4.12
N SER A 433 28.72 1.41 -3.32
CA SER A 433 28.44 0.05 -3.81
C SER A 433 28.13 -0.91 -2.66
N VAL A 434 27.48 -2.03 -3.01
CA VAL A 434 27.10 -3.11 -2.10
C VAL A 434 27.41 -4.43 -2.76
N PHE A 435 28.08 -5.31 -2.03
CA PHE A 435 28.28 -6.69 -2.44
C PHE A 435 27.83 -7.62 -1.33
N CYS A 436 26.92 -8.54 -1.64
CA CYS A 436 26.44 -9.54 -0.71
C CYS A 436 26.70 -10.94 -1.25
N SER A 437 27.23 -11.81 -0.40
CA SER A 437 27.52 -13.20 -0.72
C SER A 437 26.81 -14.10 0.29
N PHE A 438 25.85 -14.88 -0.20
CA PHE A 438 25.16 -15.90 0.57
C PHE A 438 26.03 -17.16 0.71
N LYS A 439 26.19 -17.63 1.93
CA LYS A 439 26.88 -18.87 2.29
C LYS A 439 25.90 -20.01 2.52
N ARG A 440 24.67 -19.69 2.93
CA ARG A 440 23.55 -20.60 3.13
C ARG A 440 22.25 -19.91 2.71
N GLU A 441 21.26 -20.70 2.32
CA GLU A 441 19.90 -20.18 2.13
C GLU A 441 19.32 -19.69 3.47
N ILE A 442 18.59 -18.58 3.42
CA ILE A 442 17.69 -18.16 4.49
C ILE A 442 16.30 -18.64 4.06
N LYS A 443 15.71 -19.57 4.80
CA LYS A 443 14.42 -20.16 4.43
C LYS A 443 13.28 -19.16 4.63
N PRO A 444 12.15 -19.33 3.91
CA PRO A 444 10.95 -18.54 4.18
C PRO A 444 10.59 -18.57 5.67
N PHE A 445 10.35 -17.39 6.25
CA PHE A 445 10.03 -17.19 7.68
C PHE A 445 11.14 -17.60 8.68
N GLU A 446 12.37 -17.83 8.20
CA GLU A 446 13.49 -18.13 9.09
C GLU A 446 14.00 -16.86 9.78
N LEU A 447 14.05 -16.91 11.12
CA LEU A 447 14.57 -15.82 11.93
C LEU A 447 16.08 -15.66 11.74
N TYR A 448 16.53 -14.42 11.58
CA TYR A 448 17.92 -14.04 11.46
C TYR A 448 18.21 -12.71 12.17
N GLU A 449 19.47 -12.50 12.55
CA GLU A 449 20.02 -11.27 13.11
C GLU A 449 21.01 -10.67 12.10
N ILE A 450 21.06 -9.33 12.00
CA ILE A 450 22.11 -8.65 11.23
C ILE A 450 23.07 -7.97 12.21
N GLU A 451 24.35 -8.29 12.11
CA GLU A 451 25.42 -7.57 12.80
C GLU A 451 26.23 -6.77 11.79
N THR A 452 26.26 -5.45 11.96
CA THR A 452 26.96 -4.53 11.06
C THR A 452 28.06 -3.77 11.79
N LYS A 453 29.25 -3.70 11.19
CA LYS A 453 30.42 -2.98 11.75
C LYS A 453 31.23 -2.28 10.67
N VAL A 454 31.95 -1.23 11.04
CA VAL A 454 32.99 -0.66 10.17
C VAL A 454 34.16 -1.65 10.13
N ILE A 455 34.62 -1.99 8.92
CA ILE A 455 35.77 -2.87 8.75
C ILE A 455 37.05 -2.07 8.45
N ALA A 456 36.96 -1.00 7.67
CA ALA A 456 38.09 -0.14 7.33
C ALA A 456 37.63 1.18 6.69
N TRP A 457 38.56 2.10 6.48
CA TRP A 457 38.39 3.28 5.63
C TRP A 457 39.71 3.68 4.97
N ASP A 458 39.61 4.38 3.84
CA ASP A 458 40.70 5.06 3.15
C ASP A 458 40.42 6.58 3.05
N GLN A 459 41.11 7.29 2.15
CA GLN A 459 40.95 8.73 1.93
C GLN A 459 39.61 9.15 1.30
N LYS A 460 38.89 8.23 0.67
CA LYS A 460 37.66 8.44 -0.09
C LYS A 460 36.49 7.63 0.45
N TRP A 461 36.73 6.38 0.85
CA TRP A 461 35.71 5.38 1.14
C TRP A 461 35.77 4.87 2.58
N MET A 462 34.60 4.72 3.19
CA MET A 462 34.40 3.89 4.38
C MET A 462 33.79 2.56 3.97
N TYR A 463 34.32 1.47 4.54
CA TYR A 463 33.89 0.11 4.29
C TYR A 463 33.15 -0.43 5.52
N VAL A 464 31.93 -0.91 5.29
CA VAL A 464 31.05 -1.49 6.31
C VAL A 464 30.79 -2.96 5.98
N LEU A 465 31.02 -3.82 6.97
CA LEU A 465 30.82 -5.27 6.87
C LEU A 465 29.58 -5.67 7.67
N SER A 466 28.68 -6.42 7.05
CA SER A 466 27.46 -6.94 7.68
C SER A 466 27.39 -8.46 7.59
N PHE A 467 26.93 -9.09 8.67
CA PHE A 467 26.76 -10.52 8.79
C PHE A 467 25.30 -10.85 9.05
N PHE A 468 24.73 -11.72 8.22
CA PHE A 468 23.42 -12.31 8.46
C PHE A 468 23.62 -13.59 9.26
N LEU A 469 23.08 -13.65 10.47
CA LEU A 469 23.34 -14.69 11.44
C LEU A 469 22.04 -15.39 11.83
N ARG A 470 22.07 -16.72 11.94
CA ARG A 470 21.03 -17.48 12.61
C ARG A 470 21.19 -17.32 14.12
N PRO A 471 20.12 -16.95 14.87
CA PRO A 471 20.15 -16.91 16.32
C PRO A 471 20.56 -18.27 16.89
N ALA A 472 21.34 -18.23 17.98
CA ALA A 472 21.72 -19.45 18.68
C ALA A 472 20.51 -20.06 19.38
N LYS A 473 20.26 -21.36 19.18
CA LYS A 473 19.38 -22.13 20.08
C LYS A 473 20.08 -22.29 21.44
N ALA A 474 19.34 -22.37 22.55
CA ALA A 474 19.90 -22.40 23.91
C ALA A 474 21.15 -23.34 24.02
N GLY A 475 22.34 -22.74 24.20
CA GLY A 475 23.63 -23.43 24.29
C GLY A 475 24.41 -23.68 22.98
N GLY A 476 23.90 -23.24 21.83
CA GLY A 476 24.49 -23.46 20.50
C GLY A 476 25.33 -22.30 19.95
N LYS A 477 26.05 -22.54 18.83
CA LYS A 477 26.80 -21.52 18.10
C LYS A 477 25.94 -20.83 17.03
N ARG A 478 26.09 -19.52 16.86
CA ARG A 478 25.50 -18.76 15.74
C ARG A 478 25.98 -19.30 14.40
N SER A 479 25.12 -19.28 13.40
CA SER A 479 25.45 -19.75 12.04
C SER A 479 25.38 -18.61 11.04
N LEU A 480 26.35 -18.52 10.14
CA LEU A 480 26.41 -17.47 9.11
C LEU A 480 25.56 -17.85 7.90
N PHE A 481 24.62 -16.97 7.53
CA PHE A 481 23.83 -17.06 6.30
C PHE A 481 24.49 -16.32 5.15
N ALA A 482 24.89 -15.07 5.36
CA ALA A 482 25.44 -14.21 4.31
C ALA A 482 26.38 -13.15 4.89
N THR A 483 27.25 -12.63 4.03
CA THR A 483 28.16 -11.53 4.32
C THR A 483 27.96 -10.43 3.29
N ALA A 484 27.85 -9.18 3.73
CA ALA A 484 27.74 -8.02 2.84
C ALA A 484 28.81 -6.97 3.14
N VAL A 485 29.41 -6.40 2.09
CA VAL A 485 30.34 -5.28 2.15
C VAL A 485 29.70 -4.08 1.47
N SER A 486 29.69 -2.93 2.16
CA SER A 486 29.16 -1.67 1.64
C SER A 486 30.25 -0.59 1.62
N LYS A 487 30.33 0.20 0.54
CA LYS A 487 31.24 1.35 0.43
C LYS A 487 30.46 2.65 0.57
N TYR A 488 30.93 3.58 1.40
CA TYR A 488 30.34 4.90 1.60
C TYR A 488 31.34 6.01 1.32
N VAL A 489 30.90 7.08 0.66
CA VAL A 489 31.68 8.30 0.45
C VAL A 489 31.00 9.48 1.11
N VAL A 490 31.78 10.35 1.74
CA VAL A 490 31.28 11.61 2.28
C VAL A 490 31.56 12.73 1.28
N LYS A 491 30.54 13.55 0.99
CA LYS A 491 30.62 14.61 -0.02
C LYS A 491 30.15 15.94 0.54
N LYS A 492 30.83 17.04 0.18
CA LYS A 492 30.36 18.43 0.31
C LYS A 492 30.26 19.02 -1.09
N GLY A 493 29.07 18.95 -1.69
CA GLY A 493 28.91 19.20 -3.12
C GLY A 493 29.74 18.23 -3.98
N ARG A 494 30.75 18.74 -4.70
CA ARG A 494 31.68 17.91 -5.50
C ARG A 494 32.93 17.47 -4.73
N LEU A 495 33.21 18.07 -3.57
CA LEU A 495 34.36 17.76 -2.74
C LEU A 495 34.14 16.41 -2.02
N THR A 496 35.13 15.52 -2.11
CA THR A 496 35.20 14.31 -1.28
C THR A 496 35.80 14.66 0.07
N VAL A 497 35.16 14.24 1.15
CA VAL A 497 35.65 14.43 2.51
C VAL A 497 36.13 13.09 3.06
N PRO A 498 37.38 13.00 3.58
CA PRO A 498 37.89 11.76 4.15
C PRO A 498 37.04 11.26 5.32
N PRO A 499 36.64 9.97 5.33
CA PRO A 499 35.96 9.31 6.44
C PRO A 499 36.56 9.60 7.82
N GLU A 500 37.89 9.55 7.92
CA GLU A 500 38.62 9.77 9.16
C GLU A 500 38.34 11.15 9.78
N ARG A 501 38.23 12.19 8.94
CA ARG A 501 37.95 13.56 9.39
C ARG A 501 36.60 13.62 10.10
N VAL A 502 35.60 12.93 9.58
CA VAL A 502 34.25 12.87 10.15
C VAL A 502 34.20 12.00 11.40
N LEU A 503 34.86 10.84 11.41
CA LEU A 503 34.94 9.95 12.59
C LEU A 503 35.63 10.64 13.78
N ARG A 504 36.71 11.37 13.50
CA ARG A 504 37.45 12.16 14.49
C ARG A 504 36.59 13.28 15.06
N ALA A 505 35.93 14.05 14.20
CA ALA A 505 35.01 15.11 14.64
C ALA A 505 33.83 14.57 15.46
N SER A 506 33.42 13.32 15.20
CA SER A 506 32.35 12.62 15.93
C SER A 506 32.79 12.01 17.27
N GLY A 507 34.08 12.06 17.61
CA GLY A 507 34.62 11.54 18.87
C GLY A 507 34.98 10.05 18.87
N PHE A 508 35.07 9.41 17.70
CA PHE A 508 35.38 7.97 17.58
C PHE A 508 36.85 7.65 17.32
N LEU A 509 37.72 8.66 17.14
CA LEU A 509 39.15 8.47 16.89
C LEU A 509 40.00 9.39 17.79
N PRO A 510 41.15 8.92 18.31
CA PRO A 510 42.06 9.75 19.09
C PRO A 510 42.83 10.74 18.18
N GLN A 511 43.48 11.74 18.77
CA GLN A 511 44.38 12.63 18.04
C GLN A 511 45.53 11.83 17.39
N ARG A 512 45.87 12.19 16.16
CA ARG A 512 46.96 11.53 15.44
C ARG A 512 48.31 11.97 16.01
N PRO A 513 49.27 11.07 16.24
CA PRO A 513 50.64 11.45 16.59
C PRO A 513 51.27 12.31 15.48
N GLU A 514 52.02 13.35 15.86
CA GLU A 514 52.70 14.24 14.90
C GLU A 514 53.71 13.47 14.04
N GLY A 515 53.64 13.62 12.71
CA GLY A 515 54.59 13.03 11.75
C GLY A 515 54.05 11.83 10.95
N ASP A 516 52.89 11.30 11.32
CA ASP A 516 52.26 10.20 10.61
C ASP A 516 51.31 10.79 9.54
N VAL A 517 51.60 10.57 8.25
CA VAL A 517 50.76 11.01 7.12
C VAL A 517 50.12 9.77 6.52
N LEU A 518 48.84 9.80 6.19
CA LEU A 518 48.23 8.71 5.41
C LEU A 518 48.91 8.74 4.04
N VAL A 519 49.88 7.87 3.82
CA VAL A 519 50.53 7.69 2.53
C VAL A 519 49.43 7.37 1.52
N ALA A 520 49.29 8.20 0.49
CA ALA A 520 48.46 7.87 -0.65
C ALA A 520 49.11 6.62 -1.28
N ASP A 521 48.52 5.45 -1.04
CA ASP A 521 49.00 4.24 -1.67
C ASP A 521 48.87 4.43 -3.18
N SER A 522 50.02 4.48 -3.84
CA SER A 522 50.17 4.77 -5.28
C SER A 522 49.85 3.55 -6.16
N SER A 523 49.17 2.55 -5.60
CA SER A 523 48.68 1.37 -6.30
C SER A 523 47.19 1.22 -6.06
N VAL A 524 46.42 1.92 -6.89
CA VAL A 524 45.20 1.52 -7.59
C VAL A 524 44.51 2.84 -7.96
N GLU A 525 44.46 3.14 -9.26
CA GLU A 525 43.52 4.10 -9.81
C GLU A 525 42.09 3.63 -9.46
N GLY A 526 41.65 4.01 -8.26
CA GLY A 526 40.38 3.59 -7.68
C GLY A 526 39.24 4.34 -8.35
N SER A 527 38.74 3.73 -9.43
CA SER A 527 37.53 4.06 -10.17
C SER A 527 37.49 5.49 -10.71
N GLY A 528 37.79 5.66 -12.01
CA GLY A 528 37.47 6.83 -12.82
C GLY A 528 35.97 7.04 -13.06
N VAL A 529 35.11 6.33 -12.32
CA VAL A 529 33.66 6.40 -12.44
C VAL A 529 33.17 7.60 -11.64
N GLY A 530 32.80 8.66 -12.35
CA GLY A 530 32.07 9.78 -11.79
C GLY A 530 30.73 9.29 -11.22
N THR A 531 30.42 9.65 -9.98
CA THR A 531 29.07 9.50 -9.42
C THR A 531 28.09 10.23 -10.34
N PRO A 532 27.04 9.57 -10.88
CA PRO A 532 26.05 10.24 -11.72
C PRO A 532 25.43 11.40 -10.94
N ALA A 533 25.56 12.62 -11.46
CA ALA A 533 24.81 13.76 -10.96
C ALA A 533 23.38 13.67 -11.53
N GLY A 534 22.48 13.03 -10.77
CA GLY A 534 21.06 12.94 -11.07
C GLY A 534 20.26 13.43 -9.87
N GLU A 535 19.19 14.19 -10.16
CA GLU A 535 18.25 14.73 -9.19
C GLU A 535 17.77 13.67 -8.19
N GLY A 536 17.66 14.08 -6.92
CA GLY A 536 17.41 13.18 -5.79
C GLY A 536 16.14 12.35 -5.98
N ILE A 537 16.31 11.03 -5.99
CA ILE A 537 15.24 10.06 -5.94
C ILE A 537 14.58 10.17 -4.56
N THR A 538 13.40 10.77 -4.51
CA THR A 538 12.50 10.71 -3.36
C THR A 538 12.02 9.27 -3.18
N ALA A 539 12.55 8.59 -2.16
CA ALA A 539 12.08 7.28 -1.76
C ALA A 539 10.64 7.38 -1.24
N THR A 540 9.68 6.95 -2.05
CA THR A 540 8.29 6.77 -1.66
C THR A 540 8.10 5.45 -0.91
N ALA A 541 7.84 5.60 0.39
CA ALA A 541 7.08 4.74 1.30
C ALA A 541 7.36 3.22 1.37
N GLY A 542 7.77 2.75 2.55
CA GLY A 542 7.64 1.33 2.91
C GLY A 542 8.39 0.79 4.13
N VAL A 543 8.80 1.60 5.13
CA VAL A 543 9.29 1.10 6.44
C VAL A 543 8.98 2.17 7.48
N ASP A 544 8.69 1.79 8.73
CA ASP A 544 8.39 2.70 9.86
C ASP A 544 9.35 3.90 9.88
N GLY A 545 8.80 5.02 9.42
CA GLY A 545 9.57 6.14 8.91
C GLY A 545 9.89 7.18 9.96
N ALA A 546 9.60 6.94 11.24
CA ALA A 546 9.84 7.94 12.28
C ALA A 546 11.36 8.18 12.43
N LEU A 547 12.16 7.12 12.63
CA LEU A 547 13.61 7.24 12.78
C LEU A 547 14.31 7.55 11.44
N VAL A 548 13.89 6.92 10.34
CA VAL A 548 14.51 7.09 9.01
C VAL A 548 14.18 8.46 8.38
N ARG A 549 12.98 9.05 8.61
CA ARG A 549 12.68 10.41 8.17
C ARG A 549 13.39 11.47 9.00
N GLU A 550 13.64 11.24 10.29
CA GLU A 550 14.45 12.14 11.10
C GLU A 550 15.91 12.13 10.61
N VAL A 551 16.40 10.96 10.22
CA VAL A 551 17.78 10.74 9.75
C VAL A 551 18.05 11.23 8.33
N LEU A 552 17.08 11.14 7.41
CA LEU A 552 17.21 11.61 6.02
C LEU A 552 16.73 13.07 5.82
N LYS A 553 16.12 13.69 6.84
CA LYS A 553 15.72 15.10 6.87
C LYS A 553 16.54 15.92 7.88
N VAL A 554 17.79 15.57 8.14
CA VAL A 554 18.68 16.52 8.82
C VAL A 554 19.05 17.61 7.80
N SER A 555 18.16 18.57 7.62
CA SER A 555 18.54 19.91 7.16
C SER A 555 19.55 20.45 8.17
N GLU A 556 20.61 21.12 7.70
CA GLU A 556 21.66 21.70 8.54
C GLU A 556 21.15 22.68 9.63
N GLY A 557 19.84 22.93 9.76
CA GLY A 557 19.21 23.87 10.69
C GLY A 557 18.67 23.30 12.01
N ASP A 558 18.39 22.00 12.15
CA ASP A 558 17.41 21.53 13.16
C ASP A 558 17.98 20.85 14.43
N ILE A 559 19.31 20.69 14.56
CA ILE A 559 19.94 20.07 15.75
C ILE A 559 20.71 21.11 16.58
N PRO A 560 20.34 21.35 17.85
CA PRO A 560 21.06 22.28 18.73
C PRO A 560 22.53 21.91 18.93
N GLU A 561 23.43 22.90 18.96
CA GLU A 561 24.87 22.68 19.16
C GLU A 561 25.19 22.00 20.49
N THR A 562 24.39 22.24 21.52
CA THR A 562 24.51 21.58 22.82
C THR A 562 24.33 20.07 22.73
N LYS A 563 23.35 19.60 21.94
CA LYS A 563 23.08 18.17 21.72
C LYS A 563 24.21 17.49 20.96
N LEU A 564 24.86 18.22 20.05
CA LEU A 564 26.01 17.72 19.28
C LEU A 564 27.24 17.48 20.18
N GLU A 565 27.53 18.42 21.08
CA GLU A 565 28.63 18.31 22.03
C GLU A 565 28.36 17.24 23.09
N GLU A 566 27.09 17.07 23.52
CA GLU A 566 26.68 15.96 24.38
C GLU A 566 26.89 14.59 23.70
N GLU A 567 26.48 14.43 22.44
CA GLU A 567 26.68 13.19 21.67
C GLU A 567 28.16 12.90 21.43
N LYS A 568 28.94 13.92 21.07
CA LYS A 568 30.41 13.80 20.90
C LYS A 568 31.09 13.40 22.21
N LYS A 569 30.71 14.01 23.33
CA LYS A 569 31.22 13.67 24.65
C LYS A 569 30.87 12.22 25.01
N ALA A 570 29.61 11.83 24.85
CA ALA A 570 29.16 10.46 25.09
C ALA A 570 29.90 9.44 24.20
N ASN A 571 30.18 9.78 22.94
CA ASN A 571 30.98 8.94 22.05
C ASN A 571 32.42 8.82 22.56
N SER A 572 33.06 9.92 22.94
CA SER A 572 34.43 9.89 23.48
C SER A 572 34.57 9.15 24.80
N GLU A 573 33.50 9.09 25.60
CA GLU A 573 33.43 8.33 26.86
C GLU A 573 33.10 6.85 26.64
N SER A 574 32.62 6.48 25.44
CA SER A 574 32.21 5.10 25.11
C SER A 574 33.37 4.15 24.78
N TRP A 575 34.60 4.67 24.70
CA TRP A 575 35.81 3.88 24.43
C TRP A 575 37.01 4.51 25.13
N SER A 576 38.03 3.70 25.44
CA SER A 576 39.22 4.13 26.15
C SER A 576 40.44 4.15 25.24
N MET A 577 41.21 5.24 25.26
CA MET A 577 42.52 5.33 24.57
C MET A 577 43.56 4.34 25.13
N VAL A 578 43.31 3.78 26.32
CA VAL A 578 44.16 2.74 26.92
C VAL A 578 43.85 1.37 26.33
N GLU A 579 42.59 1.13 25.92
CA GLU A 579 42.15 -0.14 25.31
C GLU A 579 42.27 -0.13 23.78
N TRP A 580 42.15 1.05 23.16
CA TRP A 580 42.26 1.28 21.73
C TRP A 580 43.24 2.41 21.43
N THR A 581 44.53 2.08 21.34
CA THR A 581 45.56 3.06 20.95
C THR A 581 45.46 3.40 19.46
N TRP A 582 46.09 4.49 19.03
CA TRP A 582 46.14 4.87 17.62
C TRP A 582 46.74 3.74 16.76
N GLU A 583 47.80 3.11 17.24
CA GLU A 583 48.50 2.02 16.55
C GLU A 583 47.59 0.81 16.36
N MET A 584 46.79 0.44 17.37
CA MET A 584 45.83 -0.68 17.28
C MET A 584 44.69 -0.37 16.31
N ILE A 585 44.19 0.86 16.32
CA ILE A 585 43.14 1.30 15.38
C ILE A 585 43.67 1.28 13.95
N GLU A 586 44.90 1.77 13.74
CA GLU A 586 45.56 1.78 12.43
C GLU A 586 45.88 0.36 11.94
N GLU A 587 46.31 -0.55 12.82
CA GLU A 587 46.52 -1.96 12.51
C GLU A 587 45.21 -2.64 12.09
N GLU A 588 44.12 -2.46 12.84
CA GLU A 588 42.80 -3.00 12.48
C GLU A 588 42.25 -2.38 11.19
N ARG A 589 42.48 -1.08 10.95
CA ARG A 589 42.10 -0.42 9.71
C ARG A 589 42.83 -1.02 8.50
N ARG A 590 44.15 -1.26 8.61
CA ARG A 590 44.95 -1.88 7.54
C ARG A 590 44.52 -3.32 7.30
N ARG A 591 44.35 -4.11 8.37
CA ARG A 591 43.81 -5.48 8.29
C ARG A 591 42.46 -5.50 7.58
N GLY A 592 41.58 -4.57 7.91
CA GLY A 592 40.28 -4.45 7.28
C GLY A 592 40.35 -4.10 5.78
N LEU A 593 41.29 -3.23 5.38
CA LEU A 593 41.53 -2.92 3.97
C LEU A 593 41.99 -4.16 3.19
N GLU A 594 42.88 -4.97 3.76
CA GLU A 594 43.31 -6.24 3.16
C GLU A 594 42.12 -7.20 2.98
N VAL A 595 41.23 -7.28 3.97
CA VAL A 595 40.01 -8.11 3.90
C VAL A 595 39.08 -7.67 2.77
N VAL A 596 38.93 -6.37 2.52
CA VAL A 596 38.05 -5.85 1.45
C VAL A 596 38.76 -5.67 0.10
N ALA A 597 40.09 -5.83 0.03
CA ALA A 597 40.87 -5.63 -1.19
C ALA A 597 40.38 -6.53 -2.35
N GLY A 598 40.05 -7.79 -2.05
CA GLY A 598 39.49 -8.71 -3.05
C GLY A 598 38.16 -8.21 -3.64
N TYR A 599 37.31 -7.59 -2.80
CA TYR A 599 36.07 -6.99 -3.26
C TYR A 599 36.33 -5.73 -4.09
N ILE A 600 37.22 -4.84 -3.65
CA ILE A 600 37.59 -3.64 -4.40
C ILE A 600 38.10 -4.00 -5.79
N ASN A 601 39.03 -4.96 -5.88
CA ASN A 601 39.61 -5.39 -7.14
C ASN A 601 38.60 -6.06 -8.07
N MET A 602 37.63 -6.80 -7.51
CA MET A 602 36.56 -7.41 -8.29
C MET A 602 35.60 -6.36 -8.86
N ASP A 603 35.22 -5.37 -8.05
CA ASP A 603 34.36 -4.24 -8.46
C ASP A 603 34.98 -3.48 -9.64
N THR A 604 36.29 -3.17 -9.56
CA THR A 604 37.04 -2.55 -10.67
C THR A 604 37.04 -3.43 -11.91
N LYS A 605 37.42 -4.71 -11.80
CA LYS A 605 37.48 -5.63 -12.95
C LYS A 605 36.14 -5.82 -13.64
N LEU A 606 35.04 -5.85 -12.87
CA LEU A 606 33.69 -5.96 -13.43
C LEU A 606 33.29 -4.69 -14.18
N HIS A 607 33.75 -3.53 -13.72
CA HIS A 607 33.53 -2.26 -14.42
C HIS A 607 34.34 -2.19 -15.71
N ASP A 608 35.64 -2.56 -15.66
CA ASP A 608 36.51 -2.59 -16.84
C ASP A 608 35.96 -3.52 -17.94
N GLU A 609 35.28 -4.61 -17.57
CA GLU A 609 34.64 -5.52 -18.53
C GLU A 609 33.36 -4.93 -19.15
N TRP A 610 32.69 -3.98 -18.48
CA TRP A 610 31.57 -3.24 -19.08
C TRP A 610 32.05 -2.14 -20.03
N GLU A 611 33.21 -1.54 -19.78
CA GLU A 611 33.80 -0.51 -20.67
C GLU A 611 34.42 -1.10 -21.95
N ARG A 612 34.63 -2.42 -22.00
CA ARG A 612 35.07 -3.16 -23.19
C ARG A 612 33.93 -3.41 -24.17
#